data_AF-A0A0W0TH41-F1
#
_entry.id   AF-A0A0W0TH41-F1
#
_cell.length_a   1.000
_cell.length_b   1.000
_cell.length_c   1.000
_cell.angle_alpha   90.00
_cell.angle_beta   90.00
_cell.angle_gamma   90.00
#
_symmetry.space_group_name_H-M   'P 1'
#
loop_
_entity.id
_entity.type
_entity.pdbx_description
1 polymer ?
#
loop_
_entity_poly.entity_id
_entity_poly.type
_entity_poly.pdbx_seq_one_letter_code
_entity_poly.pdbx_strand_id
1 'polypeptide(L)'
;MSRLQNLVNSLVSVILNYTDPKRLKGHTEESLLQKSHEDLIKDLTQLIKDATASYETRRTLLDYFLYELNTLKPLADKSTPLGEAELKRIETHLLALITNTQDLLKIDKTSSLPVSYNEEDRDATVKISGFIDGGNFYSSTCRSGQVIQRWHEGIEKLSVFPADSLKDAQLFLDHIIDEHHSAILLPHLEEENRRLKVENTRLSESEALAKREKEALQEKLRILEEREKLSAEENKRLQKELELISESEALSKREKEALQEKLPILEEREKLSAEENKRLQDELALSQKQEQASRLEAENLRIENLRLYDESASLAETKDSLEKDNTRLVKENASLIAAASRVRTTTVRPLMGMTGLGPQFFAPSFLHNPGLTGLPPQPTQTTAKNEGQSTESPQFL
;
A
#
# COMPACT_ATOMS: atom_id res chain seq x y z
N MET A 1 -61.95 2.59 30.35
CA MET A 1 -62.16 4.01 29.99
C MET A 1 -61.42 4.86 30.99
N SER A 2 -60.83 5.99 30.58
CA SER A 2 -60.23 6.97 31.50
C SER A 2 -61.31 7.75 32.26
N ARG A 3 -60.93 8.51 33.30
CA ARG A 3 -61.86 9.43 33.95
C ARG A 3 -62.39 10.50 32.98
N LEU A 4 -61.58 10.97 32.03
CA LEU A 4 -62.03 11.91 30.99
C LEU A 4 -63.09 11.28 30.07
N GLN A 5 -62.88 10.04 29.61
CA GLN A 5 -63.87 9.32 28.80
C GLN A 5 -65.18 9.13 29.56
N ASN A 6 -65.14 8.81 30.86
CA ASN A 6 -66.34 8.71 31.69
C ASN A 6 -67.07 10.06 31.81
N LEU A 7 -66.33 11.16 32.02
CA LEU A 7 -66.87 12.53 32.07
C LEU A 7 -67.57 12.91 30.76
N VAL A 8 -66.90 12.75 29.60
CA VAL A 8 -67.45 13.10 28.29
C VAL A 8 -68.61 12.18 27.89
N ASN A 9 -68.52 10.88 28.17
CA ASN A 9 -69.62 9.96 27.89
C ASN A 9 -70.87 10.26 28.75
N SER A 10 -70.71 10.75 29.99
CA SER A 10 -71.84 11.10 30.87
C SER A 10 -72.76 12.20 30.31
N LEU A 11 -72.31 12.98 29.32
CA LEU A 11 -73.13 13.95 28.58
C LEU A 11 -74.27 13.27 27.80
N VAL A 12 -74.05 12.03 27.35
CA VAL A 12 -75.11 11.16 26.78
C VAL A 12 -76.16 10.86 27.85
N SER A 13 -75.74 10.50 29.06
CA SER A 13 -76.61 10.29 30.21
C SER A 13 -77.43 11.54 30.57
N VAL A 14 -76.84 12.75 30.45
CA VAL A 14 -77.59 14.01 30.62
C VAL A 14 -78.73 14.09 29.60
N ILE A 15 -78.45 13.97 28.30
CA ILE A 15 -79.46 14.10 27.23
C ILE A 15 -80.57 13.05 27.38
N LEU A 16 -80.21 11.81 27.72
CA LEU A 16 -81.17 10.73 27.99
C LEU A 16 -82.12 11.07 29.16
N ASN A 17 -81.62 11.67 30.24
CA ASN A 17 -82.42 12.03 31.43
C ASN A 17 -83.44 13.17 31.21
N TYR A 18 -83.38 13.88 30.08
CA TYR A 18 -84.41 14.83 29.65
C TYR A 18 -85.49 14.20 28.75
N THR A 19 -85.25 13.00 28.22
CA THR A 19 -86.17 12.31 27.31
C THR A 19 -87.21 11.50 28.10
N ASP A 20 -88.47 11.52 27.65
CA ASP A 20 -89.52 10.65 28.20
C ASP A 20 -89.12 9.17 28.00
N PRO A 21 -89.11 8.32 29.05
CA PRO A 21 -88.80 6.89 28.91
C PRO A 21 -89.62 6.16 27.83
N LYS A 22 -90.84 6.64 27.52
CA LYS A 22 -91.67 6.10 26.42
C LYS A 22 -91.17 6.48 25.03
N ARG A 23 -90.41 7.59 24.91
CA ARG A 23 -89.79 8.08 23.67
C ARG A 23 -88.40 7.53 23.44
N LEU A 24 -87.77 6.94 24.46
CA LEU A 24 -86.43 6.33 24.35
C LEU A 24 -86.35 5.13 23.39
N LYS A 25 -87.46 4.48 23.00
CA LYS A 25 -87.51 3.44 21.94
C LYS A 25 -86.48 2.27 22.04
N GLY A 26 -85.85 2.08 23.20
CA GLY A 26 -84.77 1.09 23.41
C GLY A 26 -83.34 1.66 23.44
N HIS A 27 -83.15 2.96 23.25
CA HIS A 27 -81.88 3.65 23.50
C HIS A 27 -81.52 3.61 24.99
N THR A 28 -80.50 2.83 25.34
CA THR A 28 -79.75 2.95 26.61
C THR A 28 -78.43 3.68 26.37
N GLU A 29 -77.77 4.13 27.44
CA GLU A 29 -76.47 4.79 27.37
C GLU A 29 -75.41 3.89 26.71
N GLU A 30 -75.35 2.61 27.08
CA GLU A 30 -74.42 1.63 26.49
C GLU A 30 -74.71 1.40 25.00
N SER A 31 -75.99 1.34 24.61
CA SER A 31 -76.42 1.14 23.21
C SER A 31 -76.10 2.33 22.29
N LEU A 32 -75.89 3.52 22.87
CA LEU A 32 -75.50 4.74 22.18
C LEU A 32 -73.98 4.88 22.14
N LEU A 33 -73.30 4.63 23.27
CA LEU A 33 -71.83 4.71 23.37
C LEU A 33 -71.08 3.63 22.55
N GLN A 34 -71.77 2.57 22.12
CA GLN A 34 -71.24 1.56 21.18
C GLN A 34 -71.30 1.98 19.70
N LYS A 35 -71.92 3.12 19.35
CA LYS A 35 -72.10 3.54 17.95
C LYS A 35 -70.89 4.32 17.41
N SER A 36 -70.87 4.53 16.10
CA SER A 36 -69.99 5.53 15.51
C SER A 36 -70.30 6.92 16.08
N HIS A 37 -69.31 7.84 16.09
CA HIS A 37 -69.53 9.20 16.55
C HIS A 37 -70.63 9.92 15.74
N GLU A 38 -70.65 9.72 14.42
CA GLU A 38 -71.66 10.30 13.53
C GLU A 38 -73.08 9.77 13.83
N ASP A 39 -73.25 8.46 14.04
CA ASP A 39 -74.54 7.87 14.38
C ASP A 39 -75.00 8.27 15.80
N LEU A 40 -74.08 8.38 16.76
CA LEU A 40 -74.35 8.86 18.12
C LEU A 40 -74.90 10.28 18.11
N ILE A 41 -74.21 11.22 17.45
CA ILE A 41 -74.62 12.63 17.38
C ILE A 41 -75.95 12.77 16.61
N LYS A 42 -76.15 11.99 15.55
CA LYS A 42 -77.39 11.94 14.77
C LYS A 42 -78.59 11.43 15.58
N ASP A 43 -78.42 10.33 16.34
CA ASP A 43 -79.46 9.79 17.20
C ASP A 43 -79.78 10.76 18.35
N LEU A 44 -78.78 11.36 18.99
CA LEU A 44 -78.97 12.35 20.04
C LEU A 44 -79.67 13.62 19.51
N THR A 45 -79.33 14.09 18.30
CA THR A 45 -80.04 15.20 17.63
C THR A 45 -81.53 14.89 17.50
N GLN A 46 -81.89 13.66 17.09
CA GLN A 46 -83.28 13.26 16.93
C GLN A 46 -83.98 13.03 18.29
N LEU A 47 -83.28 12.52 19.31
CA LEU A 47 -83.80 12.38 20.67
C LEU A 47 -84.08 13.75 21.31
N ILE A 48 -83.18 14.73 21.17
CA ILE A 48 -83.37 16.10 21.65
C ILE A 48 -84.59 16.72 20.98
N LYS A 49 -84.68 16.65 19.65
CA LYS A 49 -85.84 17.12 18.88
C LYS A 49 -87.16 16.48 19.34
N ASP A 50 -87.18 15.18 19.60
CA ASP A 50 -88.35 14.45 20.11
C ASP A 50 -88.66 14.78 21.59
N ALA A 51 -87.66 15.15 22.41
CA ALA A 51 -87.84 15.52 23.81
C ALA A 51 -88.27 16.98 24.02
N THR A 52 -87.81 17.91 23.17
CA THR A 52 -88.07 19.35 23.29
C THR A 52 -89.21 19.87 22.41
N ALA A 53 -89.93 19.00 21.71
CA ALA A 53 -91.07 19.33 20.82
C ALA A 53 -92.24 20.10 21.49
N SER A 54 -92.20 20.30 22.81
CA SER A 54 -93.15 21.16 23.56
C SER A 54 -92.44 21.99 24.65
N TYR A 55 -91.12 22.12 24.59
CA TYR A 55 -90.28 22.73 25.63
C TYR A 55 -89.04 23.41 25.01
N GLU A 56 -89.25 24.47 24.23
CA GLU A 56 -88.19 25.17 23.49
C GLU A 56 -87.05 25.67 24.38
N THR A 57 -87.34 26.13 25.62
CA THR A 57 -86.33 26.57 26.59
C THR A 57 -85.43 25.46 27.14
N ARG A 58 -85.77 24.17 26.92
CA ARG A 58 -84.86 23.05 27.18
C ARG A 58 -83.93 22.77 25.99
N ARG A 59 -84.30 23.22 24.80
CA ARG A 59 -83.57 22.91 23.57
C ARG A 59 -82.23 23.62 23.51
N THR A 60 -82.15 24.90 23.86
CA THR A 60 -80.86 25.62 23.90
C THR A 60 -79.86 24.99 24.87
N LEU A 61 -80.32 24.43 25.99
CA LEU A 61 -79.48 23.67 26.91
C LEU A 61 -79.01 22.33 26.32
N LEU A 62 -79.91 21.57 25.68
CA LEU A 62 -79.56 20.26 25.11
C LEU A 62 -78.73 20.36 23.82
N ASP A 63 -78.99 21.35 22.98
CA ASP A 63 -78.17 21.67 21.80
C ASP A 63 -76.75 22.11 22.23
N TYR A 64 -76.59 22.76 23.39
CA TYR A 64 -75.28 23.05 24.01
C TYR A 64 -74.58 21.76 24.51
N PHE A 65 -75.27 20.90 25.27
CA PHE A 65 -74.70 19.61 25.69
C PHE A 65 -74.32 18.69 24.51
N LEU A 66 -75.09 18.72 23.43
CA LEU A 66 -74.78 18.01 22.18
C LEU A 66 -73.54 18.57 21.50
N TYR A 67 -73.37 19.90 21.47
CA TYR A 67 -72.18 20.53 20.92
C TYR A 67 -70.92 20.13 21.70
N GLU A 68 -70.93 20.25 23.03
CA GLU A 68 -69.74 19.91 23.83
C GLU A 68 -69.40 18.42 23.71
N LEU A 69 -70.39 17.53 23.66
CA LEU A 69 -70.17 16.11 23.35
C LEU A 69 -69.56 15.90 21.96
N ASN A 70 -70.04 16.61 20.93
CA ASN A 70 -69.53 16.52 19.57
C ASN A 70 -68.06 16.98 19.47
N THR A 71 -67.69 18.03 20.20
CA THR A 71 -66.34 18.59 20.24
C THR A 71 -65.37 17.73 21.06
N LEU A 72 -65.81 17.24 22.22
CA LEU A 72 -64.95 16.56 23.19
C LEU A 72 -64.76 15.06 22.93
N LYS A 73 -65.79 14.35 22.45
CA LYS A 73 -65.72 12.88 22.33
C LYS A 73 -64.66 12.38 21.35
N PRO A 74 -64.46 12.98 20.15
CA PRO A 74 -63.39 12.55 19.24
C PRO A 74 -61.98 12.74 19.82
N LEU A 75 -61.82 13.66 20.78
CA LEU A 75 -60.55 13.91 21.48
C LEU A 75 -60.36 12.92 22.64
N ALA A 76 -61.41 12.65 23.43
CA ALA A 76 -61.34 11.73 24.57
C ALA A 76 -61.28 10.24 24.15
N ASP A 77 -61.81 9.87 22.98
CA ASP A 77 -61.72 8.49 22.44
C ASP A 77 -60.40 8.22 21.69
N LYS A 78 -59.51 9.22 21.55
CA LYS A 78 -58.26 9.14 20.77
C LYS A 78 -57.26 8.18 21.42
N SER A 79 -56.62 7.33 20.62
CA SER A 79 -55.62 6.32 21.07
C SER A 79 -54.16 6.72 20.81
N THR A 80 -53.94 7.89 20.22
CA THR A 80 -52.63 8.51 19.99
C THR A 80 -52.48 9.73 20.90
N PRO A 81 -51.26 10.12 21.32
CA PRO A 81 -51.04 11.30 22.15
C PRO A 81 -51.75 12.55 21.60
N LEU A 82 -52.33 13.33 22.52
CA LEU A 82 -52.98 14.60 22.24
C LEU A 82 -51.93 15.72 22.14
N GLY A 83 -52.07 16.62 21.17
CA GLY A 83 -51.24 17.82 21.10
C GLY A 83 -51.66 18.88 22.12
N GLU A 84 -50.76 19.82 22.44
CA GLU A 84 -51.03 20.94 23.36
C GLU A 84 -52.32 21.70 23.03
N ALA A 85 -52.57 21.96 21.74
CA ALA A 85 -53.79 22.61 21.27
C ALA A 85 -55.06 21.76 21.45
N GLU A 86 -54.95 20.42 21.45
CA GLU A 86 -56.08 19.52 21.71
C GLU A 86 -56.38 19.44 23.22
N LEU A 87 -55.33 19.32 24.05
CA LEU A 87 -55.44 19.36 25.51
C LEU A 87 -56.11 20.65 25.98
N LYS A 88 -55.61 21.80 25.51
CA LYS A 88 -56.17 23.12 25.82
C LYS A 88 -57.61 23.31 25.33
N ARG A 89 -58.01 22.64 24.24
CA ARG A 89 -59.40 22.63 23.77
C ARG A 89 -60.29 21.81 24.71
N ILE A 90 -59.86 20.62 25.13
CA ILE A 90 -60.56 19.81 26.12
C ILE A 90 -60.77 20.59 27.42
N GLU A 91 -59.69 21.18 27.94
CA GLU A 91 -59.67 22.04 29.14
C GLU A 91 -60.68 23.19 29.02
N THR A 92 -60.55 24.02 27.98
CA THR A 92 -61.39 25.21 27.76
C THR A 92 -62.89 24.86 27.71
N HIS A 93 -63.25 23.82 26.96
CA HIS A 93 -64.65 23.42 26.78
C HIS A 93 -65.25 22.78 28.03
N LEU A 94 -64.52 21.91 28.72
CA LEU A 94 -65.02 21.32 29.97
C LEU A 94 -65.11 22.36 31.10
N LEU A 95 -64.15 23.28 31.20
CA LEU A 95 -64.17 24.36 32.19
C LEU A 95 -65.37 25.29 31.95
N ALA A 96 -65.62 25.66 30.68
CA ALA A 96 -66.80 26.42 30.29
C ALA A 96 -68.10 25.68 30.66
N LEU A 97 -68.24 24.42 30.25
CA LEU A 97 -69.44 23.61 30.53
C LEU A 97 -69.73 23.45 32.03
N ILE A 98 -68.71 23.14 32.84
CA ILE A 98 -68.85 23.02 34.29
C ILE A 98 -69.23 24.37 34.91
N THR A 99 -68.54 25.46 34.56
CA THR A 99 -68.81 26.80 35.11
C THR A 99 -70.20 27.31 34.70
N ASN A 100 -70.54 27.24 33.42
CA ASN A 100 -71.84 27.65 32.88
C ASN A 100 -73.00 26.91 33.56
N THR A 101 -72.87 25.59 33.77
CA THR A 101 -73.93 24.81 34.42
C THR A 101 -73.99 25.02 35.93
N GLN A 102 -72.87 25.31 36.60
CA GLN A 102 -72.88 25.77 38.00
C GLN A 102 -73.56 27.14 38.15
N ASP A 103 -73.35 28.08 37.23
CA ASP A 103 -73.99 29.39 37.29
C ASP A 103 -75.48 29.34 36.95
N LEU A 104 -75.89 28.51 35.98
CA LEU A 104 -77.32 28.27 35.71
C LEU A 104 -78.07 27.67 36.91
N LEU A 105 -77.39 26.93 37.80
CA LEU A 105 -77.97 26.48 39.08
C LEU A 105 -78.19 27.60 40.11
N LYS A 106 -77.52 28.75 39.95
CA LYS A 106 -77.62 29.95 40.82
C LYS A 106 -78.62 30.98 40.28
N ILE A 107 -79.02 30.86 39.01
CA ILE A 107 -79.84 31.84 38.26
C ILE A 107 -81.33 31.42 38.27
N ASP A 108 -82.22 32.42 38.40
CA ASP A 108 -83.68 32.21 38.26
C ASP A 108 -84.07 31.90 36.81
N LYS A 109 -85.07 31.05 36.65
CA LYS A 109 -85.62 30.55 35.37
C LYS A 109 -86.24 31.63 34.47
N THR A 110 -86.59 32.79 35.02
CA THR A 110 -86.98 33.99 34.24
C THR A 110 -85.78 34.76 33.69
N SER A 111 -84.60 34.53 34.27
CA SER A 111 -83.31 35.07 33.82
C SER A 111 -82.54 34.05 32.96
N SER A 112 -81.48 34.50 32.29
CA SER A 112 -80.68 33.65 31.39
C SER A 112 -79.20 33.97 31.42
N LEU A 113 -78.36 32.95 31.41
CA LEU A 113 -76.92 33.08 31.15
C LEU A 113 -76.70 33.14 29.62
N PRO A 114 -75.94 34.12 29.09
CA PRO A 114 -75.44 34.08 27.72
C PRO A 114 -74.23 33.15 27.65
N VAL A 115 -74.28 32.13 26.80
CA VAL A 115 -73.19 31.18 26.56
C VAL A 115 -72.78 31.27 25.10
N SER A 116 -71.48 31.49 24.85
CA SER A 116 -70.89 31.29 23.53
C SER A 116 -70.27 29.90 23.48
N TYR A 117 -70.64 29.11 22.47
CA TYR A 117 -70.10 27.77 22.26
C TYR A 117 -69.78 27.45 20.80
N ASN A 118 -70.06 28.36 19.85
CA ASN A 118 -69.59 28.17 18.48
C ASN A 118 -68.16 28.72 18.32
N GLU A 119 -67.19 27.86 18.04
CA GLU A 119 -65.81 28.28 17.78
C GLU A 119 -65.67 29.16 16.53
N GLU A 120 -66.56 28.99 15.52
CA GLU A 120 -66.56 29.74 14.27
C GLU A 120 -67.25 31.11 14.37
N ASP A 121 -68.18 31.27 15.33
CA ASP A 121 -68.93 32.50 15.58
C ASP A 121 -69.00 32.75 17.09
N ARG A 122 -67.88 33.24 17.63
CA ARG A 122 -67.71 33.44 19.08
C ARG A 122 -68.57 34.57 19.64
N ASP A 123 -69.01 35.50 18.80
CA ASP A 123 -69.87 36.62 19.18
C ASP A 123 -71.35 36.21 19.27
N ALA A 124 -71.76 35.15 18.57
CA ALA A 124 -73.09 34.55 18.69
C ALA A 124 -73.29 33.83 20.04
N THR A 125 -73.77 34.58 21.04
CA THR A 125 -74.18 34.03 22.34
C THR A 125 -75.62 33.49 22.32
N VAL A 126 -75.79 32.26 22.80
CA VAL A 126 -77.10 31.63 23.03
C VAL A 126 -77.53 31.88 24.48
N LYS A 127 -78.78 32.26 24.70
CA LYS A 127 -79.33 32.46 26.05
C LYS A 127 -79.93 31.16 26.59
N ILE A 128 -79.41 30.70 27.72
CA ILE A 128 -79.90 29.52 28.44
C ILE A 128 -80.58 29.97 29.74
N SER A 129 -81.83 29.57 29.95
CA SER A 129 -82.61 29.94 31.15
C SER A 129 -82.06 29.30 32.43
N GLY A 130 -82.09 30.05 33.54
CA GLY A 130 -81.69 29.55 34.86
C GLY A 130 -82.55 28.39 35.37
N PHE A 131 -82.12 27.76 36.47
CA PHE A 131 -82.74 26.55 37.00
C PHE A 131 -83.54 26.73 38.29
N ILE A 132 -83.48 27.89 38.95
CA ILE A 132 -84.30 28.18 40.14
C ILE A 132 -85.71 28.60 39.70
N ASP A 133 -86.75 27.95 40.24
CA ASP A 133 -88.15 28.40 40.13
C ASP A 133 -88.44 29.36 41.30
N GLY A 134 -88.38 30.67 41.06
CA GLY A 134 -88.63 31.73 42.04
C GLY A 134 -90.11 31.95 42.37
N GLY A 135 -90.69 31.09 43.21
CA GLY A 135 -92.01 31.32 43.80
C GLY A 135 -91.96 32.21 45.05
N ASN A 136 -92.99 33.04 45.26
CA ASN A 136 -93.06 34.07 46.33
C ASN A 136 -92.82 33.61 47.79
N PHE A 137 -92.75 32.30 48.06
CA PHE A 137 -92.54 31.76 49.42
C PHE A 137 -91.48 30.66 49.51
N TYR A 138 -91.12 30.01 48.39
CA TYR A 138 -90.09 28.97 48.34
C TYR A 138 -89.44 28.97 46.96
N SER A 139 -88.12 29.06 46.91
CA SER A 139 -87.32 28.74 45.73
C SER A 139 -87.06 27.24 45.65
N SER A 140 -87.10 26.66 44.45
CA SER A 140 -86.78 25.24 44.26
C SER A 140 -86.11 25.01 42.90
N THR A 141 -85.25 23.99 42.80
CA THR A 141 -84.60 23.67 41.53
C THR A 141 -85.58 22.94 40.61
N CYS A 142 -85.81 23.51 39.42
CA CYS A 142 -86.69 22.92 38.41
C CYS A 142 -86.10 21.60 37.85
N ARG A 143 -86.91 20.82 37.12
CA ARG A 143 -86.49 19.50 36.62
C ARG A 143 -85.19 19.52 35.82
N SER A 144 -84.88 20.60 35.09
CA SER A 144 -83.60 20.77 34.40
C SER A 144 -82.43 20.77 35.38
N GLY A 145 -82.45 21.67 36.36
CA GLY A 145 -81.40 21.75 37.37
C GLY A 145 -81.29 20.49 38.23
N GLN A 146 -82.37 19.72 38.43
CA GLN A 146 -82.30 18.42 39.11
C GLN A 146 -81.56 17.32 38.30
N VAL A 147 -81.52 17.42 36.98
CA VAL A 147 -80.67 16.55 36.14
C VAL A 147 -79.22 17.02 36.23
N ILE A 148 -79.01 18.33 36.13
CA ILE A 148 -77.68 18.95 36.22
C ILE A 148 -77.03 18.74 37.61
N GLN A 149 -77.77 18.85 38.72
CA GLN A 149 -77.29 18.53 40.07
C GLN A 149 -76.80 17.09 40.17
N ARG A 150 -77.60 16.11 39.72
CA ARG A 150 -77.19 14.69 39.72
C ARG A 150 -76.00 14.41 38.78
N TRP A 151 -75.86 15.20 37.72
CA TRP A 151 -74.69 15.13 36.84
C TRP A 151 -73.44 15.65 37.57
N HIS A 152 -73.46 16.83 38.19
CA HIS A 152 -72.37 17.33 39.04
C HIS A 152 -72.04 16.36 40.19
N GLU A 153 -73.04 15.82 40.90
CA GLU A 153 -72.86 14.74 41.89
C GLU A 153 -72.21 13.47 41.30
N GLY A 154 -72.38 13.21 40.00
CA GLY A 154 -71.74 12.10 39.28
C GLY A 154 -70.29 12.39 38.93
N ILE A 155 -70.01 13.61 38.46
CA ILE A 155 -68.68 14.11 38.15
C ILE A 155 -67.79 14.16 39.41
N GLU A 156 -68.32 14.61 40.56
CA GLU A 156 -67.57 14.62 41.83
C GLU A 156 -67.08 13.21 42.24
N LYS A 157 -67.77 12.14 41.81
CA LYS A 157 -67.35 10.74 42.07
C LYS A 157 -66.23 10.26 41.14
N LEU A 158 -65.86 11.05 40.13
CA LEU A 158 -64.63 10.87 39.34
C LEU A 158 -63.43 11.55 40.02
N SER A 159 -63.64 12.36 41.06
CA SER A 159 -62.55 12.94 41.82
C SER A 159 -61.84 11.88 42.66
N VAL A 160 -60.50 11.88 42.62
CA VAL A 160 -59.65 10.96 43.41
C VAL A 160 -59.10 11.64 44.66
N PHE A 161 -58.93 12.96 44.64
CA PHE A 161 -58.40 13.75 45.75
C PHE A 161 -59.46 14.74 46.25
N PRO A 162 -59.68 14.89 47.58
CA PRO A 162 -60.67 15.83 48.11
C PRO A 162 -60.43 17.32 47.79
N ALA A 163 -59.25 17.68 47.27
CA ALA A 163 -58.94 19.02 46.76
C ALA A 163 -59.62 19.25 45.39
N ASP A 164 -59.51 18.28 44.49
CA ASP A 164 -60.11 18.17 43.14
C ASP A 164 -61.65 18.02 43.18
N SER A 165 -62.33 18.69 44.10
CA SER A 165 -63.79 18.81 44.09
C SER A 165 -64.21 19.88 43.08
N LEU A 166 -65.46 19.85 42.59
CA LEU A 166 -65.97 20.84 41.63
C LEU A 166 -66.06 22.28 42.15
N LYS A 167 -65.62 22.53 43.39
CA LYS A 167 -65.35 23.86 43.94
C LYS A 167 -64.12 24.52 43.29
N ASP A 168 -63.18 23.71 42.80
CA ASP A 168 -62.08 24.12 41.94
C ASP A 168 -62.14 23.30 40.64
N ALA A 169 -62.95 23.79 39.70
CA ALA A 169 -63.18 23.11 38.42
C ALA A 169 -61.93 23.05 37.54
N GLN A 170 -60.96 23.96 37.70
CA GLN A 170 -59.69 23.92 36.98
C GLN A 170 -58.85 22.75 37.51
N LEU A 171 -58.57 22.73 38.83
CA LEU A 171 -57.75 21.69 39.45
C LEU A 171 -58.32 20.28 39.25
N PHE A 172 -59.65 20.14 39.21
CA PHE A 172 -60.33 18.88 38.88
C PHE A 172 -60.09 18.43 37.43
N LEU A 173 -60.14 19.37 36.47
CA LEU A 173 -59.96 19.06 35.05
C LEU A 173 -58.49 18.77 34.73
N ASP A 174 -57.55 19.57 35.26
CA ASP A 174 -56.11 19.38 35.09
C ASP A 174 -55.72 17.92 35.39
N HIS A 175 -56.06 17.41 36.58
CA HIS A 175 -55.75 16.04 37.00
C HIS A 175 -56.43 14.94 36.16
N ILE A 176 -57.61 15.19 35.58
CA ILE A 176 -58.32 14.20 34.74
C ILE A 176 -57.78 14.20 33.30
N ILE A 177 -57.38 15.37 32.79
CA ILE A 177 -56.75 15.53 31.49
C ILE A 177 -55.34 14.95 31.53
N ASP A 178 -54.55 15.25 32.56
CA ASP A 178 -53.20 14.71 32.75
C ASP A 178 -53.18 13.18 32.95
N GLU A 179 -54.13 12.62 33.71
CA GLU A 179 -54.28 11.15 33.81
C GLU A 179 -54.50 10.53 32.44
N HIS A 180 -55.47 11.07 31.68
CA HIS A 180 -55.85 10.52 30.38
C HIS A 180 -54.72 10.67 29.35
N HIS A 181 -54.08 11.84 29.31
CA HIS A 181 -52.94 12.10 28.44
C HIS A 181 -51.77 11.18 28.79
N SER A 182 -51.42 11.04 30.08
CA SER A 182 -50.35 10.15 30.55
C SER A 182 -50.62 8.69 30.21
N ALA A 183 -51.86 8.23 30.39
CA ALA A 183 -52.28 6.85 30.08
C ALA A 183 -52.18 6.52 28.58
N ILE A 184 -52.27 7.52 27.69
CA ILE A 184 -52.04 7.36 26.25
C ILE A 184 -50.56 7.54 25.90
N LEU A 185 -49.88 8.53 26.50
CA LEU A 185 -48.51 8.91 26.14
C LEU A 185 -47.49 7.85 26.58
N LEU A 186 -47.62 7.28 27.78
CA LEU A 186 -46.64 6.35 28.34
C LEU A 186 -46.38 5.12 27.43
N PRO A 187 -47.41 4.38 26.94
CA PRO A 187 -47.18 3.25 26.03
C PRO A 187 -46.45 3.63 24.72
N HIS A 188 -46.70 4.83 24.17
CA HIS A 188 -46.01 5.29 22.96
C HIS A 188 -44.55 5.63 23.26
N LEU A 189 -44.25 6.29 24.39
CA LEU A 189 -42.89 6.57 24.83
C LEU A 189 -42.11 5.30 25.19
N GLU A 190 -42.75 4.29 25.78
CA GLU A 190 -42.13 2.99 26.09
C GLU A 190 -41.75 2.23 24.82
N GLU A 191 -42.63 2.17 23.82
CA GLU A 191 -42.36 1.54 22.53
C GLU A 191 -41.28 2.29 21.75
N GLU A 192 -41.28 3.63 21.74
CA GLU A 192 -40.22 4.42 21.11
C GLU A 192 -38.87 4.22 21.82
N ASN A 193 -38.84 4.18 23.16
CA ASN A 193 -37.63 3.83 23.91
C ASN A 193 -37.15 2.42 23.61
N ARG A 194 -38.06 1.46 23.40
CA ARG A 194 -37.72 0.08 23.00
C ARG A 194 -37.10 0.05 21.61
N ARG A 195 -37.68 0.78 20.64
CA ARG A 195 -37.15 0.94 19.27
C ARG A 195 -35.77 1.58 19.26
N LEU A 196 -35.59 2.70 19.98
CA LEU A 196 -34.32 3.43 20.06
C LEU A 196 -33.21 2.61 20.73
N LYS A 197 -33.52 1.80 21.75
CA LYS A 197 -32.55 0.87 22.35
C LYS A 197 -32.03 -0.16 21.35
N VAL A 198 -32.91 -0.78 20.56
CA VAL A 198 -32.54 -1.76 19.51
C VAL A 198 -31.71 -1.12 18.40
N GLU A 199 -32.06 0.10 17.98
CA GLU A 199 -31.29 0.84 16.99
C GLU A 199 -29.89 1.22 17.51
N ASN A 200 -29.79 1.68 18.75
CA ASN A 200 -28.52 2.04 19.37
C ASN A 200 -27.59 0.82 19.52
N THR A 201 -28.11 -0.36 19.90
CA THR A 201 -27.31 -1.60 19.91
C THR A 201 -26.81 -1.97 18.51
N ARG A 202 -27.66 -1.86 17.47
CA ARG A 202 -27.28 -2.13 16.07
C ARG A 202 -26.19 -1.16 15.57
N LEU A 203 -26.29 0.11 15.93
CA LEU A 203 -25.29 1.13 15.57
C LEU A 203 -23.95 0.86 16.27
N SER A 204 -23.97 0.50 17.56
CA SER A 204 -22.76 0.15 18.31
C SER A 204 -22.06 -1.12 17.77
N GLU A 205 -22.83 -2.14 17.37
CA GLU A 205 -22.29 -3.32 16.70
C GLU A 205 -21.67 -2.98 15.34
N SER A 206 -22.32 -2.12 14.55
CA SER A 206 -21.82 -1.63 13.26
C SER A 206 -20.54 -0.80 13.40
N GLU A 207 -20.45 0.07 14.41
CA GLU A 207 -19.24 0.84 14.71
C GLU A 207 -18.09 -0.08 15.15
N ALA A 208 -18.38 -1.09 16.00
CA ALA A 208 -17.39 -2.07 16.42
C ALA A 208 -16.88 -2.93 15.24
N LEU A 209 -17.73 -3.23 14.26
CA LEU A 209 -17.32 -3.91 13.03
C LEU A 209 -16.44 -2.99 12.16
N ALA A 210 -16.90 -1.77 11.86
CA ALA A 210 -16.16 -0.80 11.05
C ALA A 210 -14.79 -0.44 11.66
N LYS A 211 -14.69 -0.41 12.99
CA LYS A 211 -13.42 -0.24 13.70
C LYS A 211 -12.46 -1.42 13.44
N ARG A 212 -12.92 -2.66 13.53
CA ARG A 212 -12.12 -3.87 13.23
C ARG A 212 -11.68 -3.91 11.77
N GLU A 213 -12.56 -3.52 10.84
CA GLU A 213 -12.22 -3.42 9.42
C GLU A 213 -11.15 -2.36 9.17
N LYS A 214 -11.25 -1.18 9.81
CA LYS A 214 -10.24 -0.13 9.75
C LYS A 214 -8.89 -0.60 10.30
N GLU A 215 -8.87 -1.27 11.45
CA GLU A 215 -7.66 -1.83 12.06
C GLU A 215 -7.01 -2.89 11.14
N ALA A 216 -7.82 -3.78 10.55
CA ALA A 216 -7.36 -4.79 9.59
C ALA A 216 -6.86 -4.19 8.25
N LEU A 217 -7.42 -3.06 7.80
CA LEU A 217 -6.95 -2.33 6.62
C LEU A 217 -5.64 -1.59 6.91
N GLN A 218 -5.47 -1.01 8.11
CA GLN A 218 -4.22 -0.37 8.52
C GLN A 218 -3.07 -1.39 8.59
N GLU A 219 -3.31 -2.59 9.12
CA GLU A 219 -2.29 -3.65 9.15
C GLU A 219 -1.94 -4.17 7.75
N LYS A 220 -2.93 -4.35 6.87
CA LYS A 220 -2.67 -4.68 5.44
C LYS A 220 -1.82 -3.62 4.75
N LEU A 221 -2.06 -2.33 5.04
CA LEU A 221 -1.29 -1.22 4.47
C LEU A 221 0.16 -1.25 4.97
N ARG A 222 0.37 -1.48 6.27
CA ARG A 222 1.72 -1.66 6.87
C ARG A 222 2.50 -2.80 6.23
N ILE A 223 1.86 -3.94 5.99
CA ILE A 223 2.47 -5.12 5.31
C ILE A 223 2.81 -4.80 3.85
N LEU A 224 2.00 -4.00 3.16
CA LEU A 224 2.29 -3.57 1.77
C LEU A 224 3.49 -2.61 1.73
N GLU A 225 3.58 -1.63 2.62
CA GLU A 225 4.74 -0.73 2.72
C GLU A 225 6.05 -1.49 3.02
N GLU A 226 6.01 -2.51 3.87
CA GLU A 226 7.17 -3.36 4.19
C GLU A 226 7.58 -4.18 2.95
N ARG A 227 6.62 -4.76 2.23
CA ARG A 227 6.86 -5.49 0.99
C ARG A 227 7.41 -4.60 -0.13
N GLU A 228 6.94 -3.36 -0.24
CA GLU A 228 7.44 -2.38 -1.22
C GLU A 228 8.90 -2.01 -0.94
N LYS A 229 9.27 -1.79 0.33
CA LYS A 229 10.67 -1.54 0.75
C LYS A 229 11.57 -2.72 0.40
N LEU A 230 11.18 -3.95 0.75
CA LEU A 230 11.93 -5.16 0.41
C LEU A 230 12.11 -5.32 -1.12
N SER A 231 11.07 -5.05 -1.91
CA SER A 231 11.17 -5.10 -3.37
C SER A 231 12.06 -3.99 -3.93
N ALA A 232 12.06 -2.79 -3.35
CA ALA A 232 12.97 -1.71 -3.74
C ALA A 232 14.44 -2.05 -3.43
N GLU A 233 14.71 -2.71 -2.30
CA GLU A 233 16.04 -3.21 -1.93
C GLU A 233 16.50 -4.35 -2.85
N GLU A 234 15.63 -5.28 -3.18
CA GLU A 234 15.90 -6.37 -4.14
C GLU A 234 16.21 -5.83 -5.54
N ASN A 235 15.40 -4.90 -6.06
CA ASN A 235 15.66 -4.23 -7.34
C ASN A 235 17.01 -3.48 -7.33
N LYS A 236 17.33 -2.79 -6.23
CA LYS A 236 18.62 -2.09 -6.05
C LYS A 236 19.81 -3.04 -5.98
N ARG A 237 19.63 -4.26 -5.46
CA ARG A 237 20.63 -5.32 -5.49
C ARG A 237 20.82 -5.86 -6.91
N LEU A 238 19.73 -6.23 -7.60
CA LEU A 238 19.77 -6.72 -8.98
C LEU A 238 20.40 -5.72 -9.94
N GLN A 239 20.15 -4.42 -9.75
CA GLN A 239 20.78 -3.36 -10.53
C GLN A 239 22.32 -3.34 -10.38
N LYS A 240 22.85 -3.50 -9.16
CA LYS A 240 24.30 -3.64 -8.92
C LYS A 240 24.88 -4.92 -9.52
N GLU A 241 24.11 -6.01 -9.48
CA GLU A 241 24.52 -7.31 -10.00
C GLU A 241 24.64 -7.26 -11.55
N LEU A 242 23.69 -6.58 -12.22
CA LEU A 242 23.77 -6.26 -13.65
C LEU A 242 24.95 -5.34 -13.99
N GLU A 243 25.24 -4.34 -13.17
CA GLU A 243 26.38 -3.43 -13.35
C GLU A 243 27.72 -4.20 -13.30
N LEU A 244 27.92 -5.03 -12.27
CA LEU A 244 29.09 -5.92 -12.13
C LEU A 244 29.21 -6.93 -13.29
N ILE A 245 28.10 -7.49 -13.77
CA ILE A 245 28.10 -8.36 -14.94
C ILE A 245 28.59 -7.57 -16.17
N SER A 246 28.07 -6.36 -16.41
CA SER A 246 28.49 -5.53 -17.54
C SER A 246 29.98 -5.14 -17.50
N GLU A 247 30.54 -4.87 -16.31
CA GLU A 247 31.98 -4.65 -16.14
C GLU A 247 32.79 -5.92 -16.47
N SER A 248 32.35 -7.10 -16.01
CA SER A 248 33.03 -8.36 -16.27
C SER A 248 32.98 -8.78 -17.75
N GLU A 249 31.86 -8.50 -18.45
CA GLU A 249 31.76 -8.68 -19.89
C GLU A 249 32.70 -7.72 -20.65
N ALA A 250 32.78 -6.46 -20.22
CA ALA A 250 33.70 -5.48 -20.81
C ALA A 250 35.18 -5.86 -20.59
N LEU A 251 35.53 -6.41 -19.43
CA LEU A 251 36.87 -6.97 -19.17
C LEU A 251 37.14 -8.20 -20.04
N SER A 252 36.22 -9.18 -20.10
CA SER A 252 36.36 -10.37 -20.95
C SER A 252 36.49 -10.02 -22.43
N LYS A 253 35.82 -8.95 -22.89
CA LYS A 253 35.97 -8.43 -24.26
C LYS A 253 37.38 -7.88 -24.50
N ARG A 254 37.92 -7.07 -23.58
CA ARG A 254 39.30 -6.56 -23.65
C ARG A 254 40.34 -7.69 -23.61
N GLU A 255 40.13 -8.72 -22.79
CA GLU A 255 41.02 -9.89 -22.76
C GLU A 255 41.00 -10.65 -24.09
N LYS A 256 39.82 -10.86 -24.70
CA LYS A 256 39.69 -11.46 -26.03
C LYS A 256 40.37 -10.63 -27.11
N GLU A 257 40.20 -9.31 -27.09
CA GLU A 257 40.88 -8.38 -28.02
C GLU A 257 42.41 -8.44 -27.85
N ALA A 258 42.92 -8.41 -26.61
CA ALA A 258 44.36 -8.51 -26.33
C ALA A 258 44.96 -9.90 -26.62
N LEU A 259 44.18 -10.97 -26.54
CA LEU A 259 44.58 -12.30 -27.00
C LEU A 259 44.62 -12.37 -28.52
N GLN A 260 43.63 -11.76 -29.19
CA GLN A 260 43.55 -11.71 -30.65
C GLN A 260 44.68 -10.86 -31.28
N GLU A 261 45.18 -9.84 -30.58
CA GLU A 261 46.39 -9.09 -30.96
C GLU A 261 47.68 -9.93 -30.77
N LYS A 262 47.76 -10.74 -29.70
CA LYS A 262 48.93 -11.59 -29.42
C LYS A 262 49.08 -12.78 -30.36
N LEU A 263 47.98 -13.33 -30.89
CA LEU A 263 48.01 -14.47 -31.82
C LEU A 263 48.91 -14.25 -33.05
N PRO A 264 48.73 -13.20 -33.88
CA PRO A 264 49.59 -12.99 -35.06
C PRO A 264 51.05 -12.73 -34.69
N ILE A 265 51.34 -12.10 -33.54
CA ILE A 265 52.71 -11.89 -33.04
C ILE A 265 53.36 -13.23 -32.67
N LEU A 266 52.60 -14.16 -32.08
CA LEU A 266 53.08 -15.51 -31.78
C LEU A 266 53.27 -16.34 -33.06
N GLU A 267 52.34 -16.26 -34.02
CA GLU A 267 52.52 -16.91 -35.33
C GLU A 267 53.74 -16.38 -36.11
N GLU A 268 53.98 -15.06 -36.08
CA GLU A 268 55.15 -14.46 -36.72
C GLU A 268 56.45 -14.91 -36.02
N ARG A 269 56.46 -14.95 -34.69
CA ARG A 269 57.58 -15.48 -33.90
C ARG A 269 57.83 -16.96 -34.18
N GLU A 270 56.78 -17.76 -34.35
CA GLU A 270 56.90 -19.17 -34.73
C GLU A 270 57.47 -19.33 -36.15
N LYS A 271 56.99 -18.53 -37.13
CA LYS A 271 57.53 -18.49 -38.50
C LYS A 271 59.01 -18.10 -38.52
N LEU A 272 59.39 -17.07 -37.76
CA LEU A 272 60.78 -16.63 -37.63
C LEU A 272 61.66 -17.71 -36.98
N SER A 273 61.19 -18.36 -35.91
CA SER A 273 61.92 -19.45 -35.27
C SER A 273 62.02 -20.69 -36.17
N ALA A 274 61.00 -20.98 -36.99
CA ALA A 274 61.06 -22.05 -37.99
C ALA A 274 62.07 -21.72 -39.11
N GLU A 275 62.17 -20.47 -39.54
CA GLU A 275 63.19 -20.05 -40.51
C GLU A 275 64.60 -20.08 -39.90
N GLU A 276 64.77 -19.64 -38.65
CA GLU A 276 66.05 -19.72 -37.92
C GLU A 276 66.51 -21.17 -37.74
N ASN A 277 65.62 -22.07 -37.31
CA ASN A 277 65.90 -23.51 -37.23
C ASN A 277 66.26 -24.09 -38.61
N LYS A 278 65.61 -23.65 -39.69
CA LYS A 278 65.98 -24.06 -41.05
C LYS A 278 67.36 -23.56 -41.45
N ARG A 279 67.69 -22.28 -41.18
CA ARG A 279 69.02 -21.71 -41.45
C ARG A 279 70.11 -22.48 -40.70
N LEU A 280 69.87 -22.85 -39.44
CA LEU A 280 70.78 -23.68 -38.65
C LEU A 280 70.93 -25.10 -39.21
N GLN A 281 69.87 -25.70 -39.79
CA GLN A 281 69.97 -26.97 -40.51
C GLN A 281 70.78 -26.84 -41.82
N ASP A 282 70.55 -25.79 -42.61
CA ASP A 282 71.28 -25.51 -43.84
C ASP A 282 72.78 -25.22 -43.55
N GLU A 283 73.09 -24.49 -42.48
CA GLU A 283 74.46 -24.21 -42.01
C GLU A 283 75.15 -25.47 -41.46
N LEU A 284 74.44 -26.31 -40.69
CA LEU A 284 74.96 -27.61 -40.24
C LEU A 284 75.27 -28.53 -41.43
N ALA A 285 74.40 -28.57 -42.44
CA ALA A 285 74.62 -29.34 -43.66
C ALA A 285 75.78 -28.78 -44.51
N LEU A 286 75.99 -27.46 -44.53
CA LEU A 286 77.15 -26.82 -45.16
C LEU A 286 78.44 -27.20 -44.43
N SER A 287 78.44 -27.11 -43.09
CA SER A 287 79.58 -27.49 -42.24
C SER A 287 79.96 -28.97 -42.40
N GLN A 288 78.97 -29.88 -42.43
CA GLN A 288 79.19 -31.30 -42.71
C GLN A 288 79.78 -31.55 -44.10
N LYS A 289 79.33 -30.82 -45.14
CA LYS A 289 79.94 -30.89 -46.49
C LYS A 289 81.37 -30.37 -46.50
N GLN A 290 81.67 -29.31 -45.77
CA GLN A 290 83.03 -28.78 -45.68
C GLN A 290 83.95 -29.74 -44.91
N GLU A 291 83.48 -30.38 -43.85
CA GLU A 291 84.23 -31.43 -43.15
C GLU A 291 84.48 -32.65 -44.08
N GLN A 292 83.48 -33.07 -44.85
CA GLN A 292 83.65 -34.14 -45.86
C GLN A 292 84.67 -33.75 -46.95
N ALA A 293 84.64 -32.49 -47.42
CA ALA A 293 85.61 -31.99 -48.39
C ALA A 293 87.04 -31.99 -47.82
N SER A 294 87.25 -31.49 -46.59
CA SER A 294 88.56 -31.53 -45.94
C SER A 294 89.03 -32.95 -45.59
N ARG A 295 88.12 -33.89 -45.32
CA ARG A 295 88.46 -35.32 -45.17
C ARG A 295 88.95 -35.93 -46.51
N LEU A 296 88.25 -35.66 -47.62
CA LEU A 296 88.67 -36.09 -48.96
C LEU A 296 89.98 -35.43 -49.39
N GLU A 297 90.20 -34.17 -49.06
CA GLU A 297 91.46 -33.46 -49.32
C GLU A 297 92.62 -34.07 -48.51
N ALA A 298 92.41 -34.36 -47.22
CA ALA A 298 93.39 -35.04 -46.38
C ALA A 298 93.68 -36.48 -46.86
N GLU A 299 92.69 -37.18 -47.40
CA GLU A 299 92.86 -38.51 -48.00
C GLU A 299 93.66 -38.45 -49.32
N ASN A 300 93.35 -37.51 -50.21
CA ASN A 300 94.14 -37.25 -51.42
C ASN A 300 95.59 -36.87 -51.10
N LEU A 301 95.80 -35.97 -50.12
CA LEU A 301 97.14 -35.59 -49.66
C LEU A 301 97.89 -36.77 -49.04
N ARG A 302 97.20 -37.70 -48.37
CA ARG A 302 97.79 -38.94 -47.84
C ARG A 302 98.20 -39.90 -48.95
N ILE A 303 97.40 -40.04 -50.00
CA ILE A 303 97.72 -40.86 -51.18
C ILE A 303 98.94 -40.29 -51.92
N GLU A 304 98.99 -38.98 -52.16
CA GLU A 304 100.12 -38.37 -52.86
C GLU A 304 101.41 -38.38 -52.00
N ASN A 305 101.32 -38.27 -50.67
CA ASN A 305 102.47 -38.50 -49.78
C ASN A 305 102.98 -39.95 -49.85
N LEU A 306 102.09 -40.94 -49.91
CA LEU A 306 102.47 -42.35 -50.10
C LEU A 306 103.21 -42.56 -51.43
N ARG A 307 102.69 -41.99 -52.52
CA ARG A 307 103.35 -42.00 -53.84
C ARG A 307 104.73 -41.36 -53.80
N LEU A 308 104.89 -40.20 -53.16
CA LEU A 308 106.18 -39.52 -53.00
C LEU A 308 107.16 -40.35 -52.14
N TYR A 309 106.67 -41.13 -51.17
CA TYR A 309 107.50 -42.10 -50.44
C TYR A 309 108.02 -43.22 -51.35
N ASP A 310 107.16 -43.86 -52.15
CA ASP A 310 107.58 -44.91 -53.10
C ASP A 310 108.53 -44.38 -54.19
N GLU A 311 108.32 -43.15 -54.66
CA GLU A 311 109.20 -42.46 -55.60
C GLU A 311 110.56 -42.12 -54.96
N SER A 312 110.58 -41.72 -53.68
CA SER A 312 111.82 -41.51 -52.91
C SER A 312 112.60 -42.81 -52.64
N ALA A 313 111.90 -43.93 -52.42
CA ALA A 313 112.51 -45.24 -52.26
C ALA A 313 113.14 -45.72 -53.58
N SER A 314 112.43 -45.54 -54.69
CA SER A 314 112.95 -45.81 -56.05
C SER A 314 114.21 -44.98 -56.35
N LEU A 315 114.23 -43.69 -55.99
CA LEU A 315 115.41 -42.84 -56.11
C LEU A 315 116.57 -43.31 -55.22
N ALA A 316 116.30 -43.82 -54.00
CA ALA A 316 117.33 -44.38 -53.14
C ALA A 316 118.02 -45.62 -53.76
N GLU A 317 117.27 -46.52 -54.40
CA GLU A 317 117.84 -47.68 -55.10
C GLU A 317 118.73 -47.25 -56.29
N THR A 318 118.31 -46.25 -57.08
CA THR A 318 119.16 -45.73 -58.18
C THR A 318 120.47 -45.12 -57.67
N LYS A 319 120.45 -44.48 -56.50
CA LYS A 319 121.65 -43.93 -55.85
C LYS A 319 122.60 -45.04 -55.40
N ASP A 320 122.07 -46.10 -54.78
CA ASP A 320 122.84 -47.24 -54.28
C ASP A 320 123.51 -48.02 -55.44
N SER A 321 122.89 -48.03 -56.63
CA SER A 321 123.50 -48.55 -57.86
C SER A 321 124.63 -47.65 -58.38
N LEU A 322 124.42 -46.33 -58.41
CA LEU A 322 125.44 -45.36 -58.83
C LEU A 322 126.68 -45.37 -57.92
N GLU A 323 126.50 -45.58 -56.61
CA GLU A 323 127.61 -45.63 -55.65
C GLU A 323 128.46 -46.92 -55.79
N LYS A 324 127.84 -48.03 -56.23
CA LYS A 324 128.55 -49.27 -56.61
C LYS A 324 129.39 -49.10 -57.89
N ASP A 325 128.90 -48.40 -58.91
CA ASP A 325 129.69 -48.14 -60.12
C ASP A 325 130.78 -47.08 -59.90
N ASN A 326 130.53 -46.06 -59.07
CA ASN A 326 131.55 -45.07 -58.73
C ASN A 326 132.72 -45.70 -57.94
N THR A 327 132.43 -46.58 -56.96
CA THR A 327 133.47 -47.33 -56.23
C THR A 327 134.23 -48.34 -57.09
N ARG A 328 133.66 -48.77 -58.22
CA ARG A 328 134.34 -49.56 -59.26
C ARG A 328 135.33 -48.71 -60.06
N LEU A 329 134.88 -47.55 -60.56
CA LEU A 329 135.72 -46.60 -61.32
C LEU A 329 136.91 -46.05 -60.51
N VAL A 330 136.72 -45.81 -59.20
CA VAL A 330 137.81 -45.36 -58.31
C VAL A 330 138.94 -46.39 -58.20
N LYS A 331 138.62 -47.70 -58.18
CA LYS A 331 139.64 -48.78 -58.18
C LYS A 331 140.38 -48.89 -59.52
N GLU A 332 139.70 -48.61 -60.61
CA GLU A 332 140.29 -48.61 -61.96
C GLU A 332 141.27 -47.43 -62.13
N ASN A 333 140.89 -46.23 -61.68
CA ASN A 333 141.76 -45.05 -61.67
C ASN A 333 143.00 -45.23 -60.76
N ALA A 334 142.84 -45.84 -59.58
CA ALA A 334 143.97 -46.14 -58.70
C ALA A 334 144.99 -47.09 -59.35
N SER A 335 144.54 -47.99 -60.23
CA SER A 335 145.40 -48.91 -60.98
C SER A 335 146.21 -48.22 -62.09
N LEU A 336 145.68 -47.15 -62.68
CA LEU A 336 146.34 -46.39 -63.75
C LEU A 336 147.45 -45.46 -63.23
N ILE A 337 147.26 -44.84 -62.07
CA ILE A 337 148.20 -43.85 -61.50
C ILE A 337 149.56 -44.49 -61.13
N ALA A 338 149.60 -45.78 -60.82
CA ALA A 338 150.84 -46.49 -60.47
C ALA A 338 151.81 -46.71 -61.65
N ALA A 339 151.36 -46.59 -62.91
CA ALA A 339 152.11 -47.03 -64.08
C ALA A 339 152.91 -45.94 -64.83
N ALA A 340 152.66 -44.65 -64.58
CA ALA A 340 153.02 -43.56 -65.50
C ALA A 340 154.05 -42.55 -64.94
N SER A 341 155.23 -43.03 -64.49
CA SER A 341 156.29 -42.16 -63.94
C SER A 341 157.38 -41.76 -64.97
N ARG A 342 157.17 -40.66 -65.72
CA ARG A 342 158.21 -39.89 -66.45
C ARG A 342 157.67 -38.54 -67.00
N VAL A 343 158.59 -37.60 -67.27
CA VAL A 343 158.40 -36.27 -67.93
C VAL A 343 157.97 -35.07 -67.06
N ARG A 344 158.98 -34.38 -66.50
CA ARG A 344 159.29 -32.93 -66.52
C ARG A 344 158.19 -31.81 -66.41
N THR A 345 158.43 -30.93 -65.42
CA THR A 345 158.50 -29.43 -65.46
C THR A 345 157.28 -28.47 -65.29
N THR A 346 157.43 -27.59 -64.27
CA THR A 346 157.25 -26.10 -64.22
C THR A 346 155.88 -25.37 -63.99
N THR A 347 155.87 -24.59 -62.88
CA THR A 347 155.47 -23.15 -62.69
C THR A 347 154.00 -22.62 -62.62
N VAL A 348 153.69 -21.99 -61.46
CA VAL A 348 153.19 -20.59 -61.24
C VAL A 348 151.69 -20.18 -61.51
N ARG A 349 150.91 -20.11 -60.40
CA ARG A 349 150.09 -18.95 -59.87
C ARG A 349 148.83 -18.40 -60.65
N PRO A 350 148.05 -17.38 -60.17
CA PRO A 350 146.55 -17.38 -60.26
C PRO A 350 145.86 -16.11 -60.84
N LEU A 351 144.50 -16.05 -60.97
CA LEU A 351 143.65 -14.84 -60.74
C LEU A 351 142.09 -15.03 -60.70
N MET A 352 141.38 -13.91 -60.47
CA MET A 352 139.97 -13.54 -60.17
C MET A 352 138.79 -13.88 -61.16
N GLY A 353 137.54 -13.69 -60.67
CA GLY A 353 136.27 -13.42 -61.43
C GLY A 353 135.01 -14.03 -60.72
N MET A 354 133.84 -13.41 -60.47
CA MET A 354 132.94 -12.44 -61.17
C MET A 354 132.18 -13.09 -62.36
N THR A 355 130.84 -13.06 -62.53
CA THR A 355 129.64 -12.55 -61.78
C THR A 355 128.36 -13.27 -62.34
N GLY A 356 127.09 -13.12 -61.93
CA GLY A 356 126.34 -12.26 -60.98
C GLY A 356 124.79 -12.34 -61.22
N LEU A 357 124.00 -11.39 -60.67
CA LEU A 357 122.54 -11.11 -60.89
C LEU A 357 121.45 -11.97 -60.20
N GLY A 358 120.31 -11.31 -59.87
CA GLY A 358 119.04 -11.87 -59.36
C GLY A 358 117.88 -11.70 -60.37
N PRO A 359 116.64 -11.25 -60.02
CA PRO A 359 116.28 -10.36 -58.89
C PRO A 359 114.96 -10.67 -58.11
N GLN A 360 114.74 -9.96 -56.99
CA GLN A 360 113.49 -9.30 -56.49
C GLN A 360 112.14 -10.09 -56.43
N PHE A 361 111.16 -9.82 -55.56
CA PHE A 361 110.90 -8.85 -54.46
C PHE A 361 109.81 -9.51 -53.53
N PHE A 362 109.19 -8.96 -52.48
CA PHE A 362 109.10 -7.63 -51.83
C PHE A 362 108.81 -7.80 -50.32
N ALA A 363 108.56 -6.71 -49.57
CA ALA A 363 108.18 -6.65 -48.14
C ALA A 363 107.52 -5.26 -47.86
N PRO A 364 107.32 -4.72 -46.62
CA PRO A 364 107.33 -5.30 -45.26
C PRO A 364 106.24 -4.74 -44.27
N SER A 365 106.32 -5.14 -42.99
CA SER A 365 106.19 -4.29 -41.75
C SER A 365 104.87 -3.77 -41.14
N PHE A 366 104.94 -3.60 -39.80
CA PHE A 366 104.30 -2.57 -38.92
C PHE A 366 102.78 -2.70 -38.58
N LEU A 367 102.27 -2.38 -37.36
CA LEU A 367 102.80 -1.69 -36.15
C LEU A 367 102.00 -2.04 -34.84
N HIS A 368 102.52 -1.62 -33.68
CA HIS A 368 101.88 -1.32 -32.37
C HIS A 368 101.30 -2.41 -31.41
N ASN A 369 101.94 -2.48 -30.23
CA ASN A 369 101.36 -2.60 -28.87
C ASN A 369 100.97 -1.16 -28.40
N PRO A 370 100.31 -0.84 -27.24
CA PRO A 370 99.79 -1.66 -26.13
C PRO A 370 98.32 -1.35 -25.75
N GLY A 371 97.83 -1.88 -24.62
CA GLY A 371 96.50 -1.54 -24.05
C GLY A 371 96.55 -0.54 -22.88
N LEU A 372 95.40 -0.04 -22.43
CA LEU A 372 95.24 0.78 -21.20
C LEU A 372 93.81 0.72 -20.61
N THR A 373 93.74 0.63 -19.28
CA THR A 373 92.71 1.06 -18.30
C THR A 373 91.26 1.38 -18.71
N GLY A 374 90.31 0.84 -17.92
CA GLY A 374 88.96 1.39 -17.71
C GLY A 374 88.33 0.86 -16.41
N LEU A 375 88.32 1.67 -15.34
CA LEU A 375 87.66 1.34 -14.06
C LEU A 375 86.14 1.64 -14.13
N PRO A 376 85.31 1.07 -13.23
CA PRO A 376 83.85 1.28 -13.21
C PRO A 376 83.51 2.62 -12.52
N PRO A 377 82.21 2.95 -12.29
CA PRO A 377 81.64 2.53 -11.00
C PRO A 377 80.11 2.28 -10.97
N GLN A 378 79.65 1.76 -9.83
CA GLN A 378 78.31 1.95 -9.23
C GLN A 378 78.24 3.38 -8.57
N PRO A 379 77.36 3.75 -7.62
CA PRO A 379 76.12 3.15 -7.07
C PRO A 379 74.88 3.87 -7.68
N THR A 380 73.80 4.39 -7.06
CA THR A 380 73.27 4.59 -5.68
C THR A 380 71.73 4.78 -5.79
N GLN A 381 70.84 4.34 -4.90
CA GLN A 381 70.36 4.97 -3.63
C GLN A 381 70.19 6.51 -3.71
N THR A 382 69.20 7.20 -3.12
CA THR A 382 68.09 6.94 -2.15
C THR A 382 66.96 7.96 -2.47
N THR A 383 65.77 8.09 -1.86
CA THR A 383 65.11 7.62 -0.61
C THR A 383 63.87 6.75 -0.91
N ALA A 384 63.22 5.99 -0.02
CA ALA A 384 63.00 5.96 1.44
C ALA A 384 61.74 6.73 1.95
N LYS A 385 61.03 6.12 2.93
CA LYS A 385 59.79 6.54 3.63
C LYS A 385 58.49 6.49 2.81
N ASN A 386 57.32 6.10 3.34
CA ASN A 386 56.88 5.69 4.70
C ASN A 386 56.03 4.38 4.61
N GLU A 387 56.03 3.44 5.56
CA GLU A 387 55.26 3.35 6.84
C GLU A 387 53.71 3.27 6.70
N GLY A 388 53.07 2.36 7.45
CA GLY A 388 51.63 2.01 7.38
C GLY A 388 51.40 0.66 6.65
N GLN A 389 50.65 -0.35 7.11
CA GLN A 389 49.52 -0.46 8.07
C GLN A 389 48.32 0.44 7.69
N SER A 390 47.06 -0.03 7.61
CA SER A 390 46.48 -1.34 8.01
C SER A 390 45.17 -1.66 7.25
N THR A 391 44.71 -2.91 7.37
CA THR A 391 43.30 -3.40 7.39
C THR A 391 42.20 -2.79 6.49
N GLU A 392 41.52 -3.72 5.80
CA GLU A 392 40.05 -3.83 5.69
C GLU A 392 39.22 -2.90 4.78
N SER A 393 38.46 -3.54 3.89
CA SER A 393 37.10 -3.18 3.49
C SER A 393 36.12 -4.05 4.30
N PRO A 394 34.81 -3.72 4.47
CA PRO A 394 33.99 -2.92 3.55
C PRO A 394 33.06 -1.87 4.21
N GLN A 395 32.09 -1.39 3.41
CA GLN A 395 31.01 -0.46 3.76
C GLN A 395 29.86 -1.11 4.58
N PHE A 396 28.89 -0.27 4.99
CA PHE A 396 27.58 -0.58 5.61
C PHE A 396 27.66 -1.01 7.09
N LEU A 397 27.32 -0.15 8.06
CA LEU A 397 26.06 0.61 8.17
C LEU A 397 26.26 2.05 8.70
#